data_AF-A0A2A4T6B1-F1
#
_entry.id   AF-A0A2A4T6B1-F1
#
_cell.length_a   1.000
_cell.length_b   1.000
_cell.length_c   1.000
_cell.angle_alpha   90.00
_cell.angle_beta   90.00
_cell.angle_gamma   90.00
#
_symmetry.space_group_name_H-M   'P 1'
#
loop_
_entity.id
_entity.type
_entity.pdbx_description
1 polymer ?
#
loop_
_entity_poly.entity_id
_entity_poly.type
_entity_poly.pdbx_seq_one_letter_code
_entity_poly.pdbx_strand_id
1 'polypeptide(L)'
;MEISLQKIRTLALAIAIISISILAYGISASTIYAQDEPETTSLEASSDASTDTRQMKRDARKARLLELHEQRKANADEAAEKRNAFIDRVKTQRTETNERVTGLRERSIEKGEKIDTRLDNENITDEQRERLEKRKGKLDEKTDERKAALEEKKEKRMKQLEERIGKFIERIVDRFEAAINRMEKIAERVDSRIEKFQERGLDTTDAELALDRVYVATGNARAILIGVNIDGLLAETDSLRDASANAKVIFENIKAELKNAHTALRDSVVALKASVQTDKPTDDSDEDDGADEDNDDDAVEDENGDEDNNEGDN
;
A
#
# COMPACT_ATOMS: atom_id res chain seq x y z
N MET A 1 -29.78 -15.09 22.21
CA MET A 1 -28.63 -14.44 22.89
C MET A 1 -27.27 -14.96 22.40
N GLU A 2 -27.18 -16.15 21.80
CA GLU A 2 -25.91 -16.69 21.26
C GLU A 2 -25.43 -16.01 19.96
N ILE A 3 -26.36 -15.50 19.14
CA ILE A 3 -26.03 -14.83 17.87
C ILE A 3 -25.24 -13.51 18.11
N SER A 4 -25.47 -12.82 19.24
CA SER A 4 -24.74 -11.57 19.53
C SER A 4 -23.28 -11.82 19.94
N LEU A 5 -23.00 -12.94 20.61
CA LEU A 5 -21.66 -13.31 21.05
C LEU A 5 -20.75 -13.76 19.89
N GLN A 6 -21.30 -14.45 18.89
CA GLN A 6 -20.53 -14.76 17.67
C GLN A 6 -20.20 -13.50 16.87
N LYS A 7 -21.15 -12.56 16.71
CA LYS A 7 -20.92 -11.27 16.04
C LYS A 7 -19.88 -10.39 16.76
N ILE A 8 -19.80 -10.46 18.09
CA ILE A 8 -18.77 -9.75 18.87
C ILE A 8 -17.38 -10.37 18.67
N ARG A 9 -17.30 -11.71 18.60
CA ARG A 9 -16.02 -12.42 18.39
C ARG A 9 -15.46 -12.23 16.98
N THR A 10 -16.30 -12.21 15.95
CA THR A 10 -15.88 -11.99 14.56
C THR A 10 -15.41 -10.54 14.33
N LEU A 11 -16.09 -9.56 14.94
CA LEU A 11 -15.78 -8.14 14.76
C LEU A 11 -14.50 -7.72 15.51
N ALA A 12 -14.24 -8.27 16.70
CA ALA A 12 -12.96 -8.10 17.41
C ALA A 12 -11.78 -8.74 16.66
N LEU A 13 -12.01 -9.83 15.91
CA LEU A 13 -11.02 -10.48 15.06
C LEU A 13 -10.70 -9.64 13.82
N ALA A 14 -11.69 -8.96 13.24
CA ALA A 14 -11.51 -8.07 12.11
C ALA A 14 -10.67 -6.82 12.44
N ILE A 15 -10.89 -6.22 13.63
CA ILE A 15 -10.13 -5.03 14.07
C ILE A 15 -8.64 -5.33 14.27
N ALA A 16 -8.29 -6.49 14.82
CA ALA A 16 -6.88 -6.87 15.06
C ALA A 16 -6.11 -7.17 13.75
N ILE A 17 -6.78 -7.65 12.70
CA ILE A 17 -6.16 -7.97 11.41
C ILE A 17 -5.86 -6.70 10.60
N ILE A 18 -6.75 -5.71 10.62
CA ILE A 18 -6.60 -4.46 9.86
C ILE A 18 -5.38 -3.65 10.34
N SER A 19 -5.08 -3.66 11.66
CA SER A 19 -3.87 -3.03 12.21
C SER A 19 -2.56 -3.72 11.82
N ILE A 20 -2.59 -5.01 11.47
CA ILE A 20 -1.38 -5.78 11.08
C ILE A 20 -1.12 -5.65 9.57
N SER A 21 -2.15 -5.46 8.74
CA SER A 21 -1.99 -5.31 7.30
C SER A 21 -1.37 -3.96 6.87
N ILE A 22 -1.50 -2.90 7.67
CA ILE A 22 -0.94 -1.58 7.35
C ILE A 22 0.61 -1.54 7.55
N LEU A 23 1.16 -2.42 8.39
CA LEU A 23 2.62 -2.53 8.62
C LEU A 23 3.33 -3.52 7.68
N ALA A 24 2.60 -4.36 6.92
CA ALA A 24 3.17 -5.41 6.07
C ALA A 24 3.33 -5.03 4.59
N TYR A 25 2.77 -3.90 4.13
CA TYR A 25 2.80 -3.49 2.71
C TYR A 25 3.90 -2.47 2.34
N GLY A 26 4.94 -2.36 3.16
CA GLY A 26 6.07 -1.46 2.91
C GLY A 26 7.22 -2.01 2.07
N ILE A 27 7.25 -3.31 1.68
CA ILE A 27 8.50 -3.89 1.10
C ILE A 27 8.31 -4.71 -0.20
N SER A 28 7.11 -5.11 -0.62
CA SER A 28 6.97 -5.97 -1.81
C SER A 28 6.70 -5.21 -3.11
N ALA A 29 7.71 -4.48 -3.62
CA ALA A 29 7.72 -3.96 -4.98
C ALA A 29 9.13 -3.92 -5.58
N SER A 30 9.77 -5.08 -5.74
CA SER A 30 10.81 -5.28 -6.77
C SER A 30 11.20 -6.76 -6.84
N THR A 31 10.59 -7.54 -7.74
CA THR A 31 11.19 -8.71 -8.42
C THR A 31 10.13 -9.43 -9.26
N ILE A 32 9.56 -8.77 -10.28
CA ILE A 32 9.02 -9.48 -11.45
C ILE A 32 9.30 -8.60 -12.67
N TYR A 33 10.52 -8.69 -13.18
CA TYR A 33 10.84 -8.54 -14.60
C TYR A 33 12.02 -9.48 -14.83
N ALA A 34 11.69 -10.74 -15.14
CA ALA A 34 12.60 -11.62 -15.87
C ALA A 34 12.67 -11.04 -17.28
N GLN A 35 13.80 -10.42 -17.61
CA GLN A 35 14.10 -9.83 -18.90
C GLN A 35 14.24 -10.91 -19.96
N ASP A 36 13.63 -10.65 -21.11
CA ASP A 36 14.07 -11.13 -22.42
C ASP A 36 15.59 -11.01 -22.58
N GLU A 37 16.18 -12.08 -23.11
CA GLU A 37 17.56 -12.05 -23.58
C GLU A 37 17.64 -11.14 -24.82
N PRO A 38 18.48 -10.08 -24.81
CA PRO A 38 18.80 -9.40 -26.05
C PRO A 38 19.79 -10.26 -26.84
N GLU A 39 19.36 -10.74 -28.00
CA GLU A 39 20.25 -11.25 -29.04
C GLU A 39 21.30 -10.18 -29.37
N THR A 40 22.55 -10.49 -29.05
CA THR A 40 23.70 -9.63 -29.33
C THR A 40 24.09 -9.77 -30.80
N THR A 41 23.84 -8.73 -31.59
CA THR A 41 24.44 -8.51 -32.89
C THR A 41 25.94 -8.30 -32.73
N SER A 42 26.70 -9.15 -33.41
CA SER A 42 28.16 -9.14 -33.50
C SER A 42 28.64 -7.98 -34.39
N LEU A 43 29.32 -7.02 -33.80
CA LEU A 43 30.22 -6.09 -34.50
C LEU A 43 31.64 -6.45 -34.09
N GLU A 44 32.31 -7.16 -34.99
CA GLU A 44 33.76 -7.37 -34.97
C GLU A 44 34.46 -6.06 -35.39
N ALA A 45 35.34 -5.53 -34.53
CA ALA A 45 36.72 -5.14 -34.87
C ALA A 45 37.31 -4.10 -33.89
N SER A 46 38.53 -4.40 -33.43
CA SER A 46 39.59 -3.49 -32.92
C SER A 46 39.38 -2.88 -31.51
N SER A 47 40.32 -2.84 -30.56
CA SER A 47 41.63 -3.45 -30.21
C SER A 47 42.07 -2.67 -28.93
N ASP A 48 42.89 -3.11 -27.98
CA ASP A 48 43.09 -4.41 -27.35
C ASP A 48 43.57 -4.20 -25.88
N ALA A 49 43.10 -3.13 -25.21
CA ALA A 49 43.60 -2.74 -23.87
C ALA A 49 42.52 -2.32 -22.85
N SER A 50 41.24 -2.20 -23.25
CA SER A 50 40.16 -1.74 -22.36
C SER A 50 39.12 -2.82 -22.00
N THR A 51 39.28 -4.05 -22.48
CA THR A 51 38.36 -5.17 -22.26
C THR A 51 38.44 -5.71 -20.83
N ASP A 52 39.63 -5.71 -20.24
CA ASP A 52 39.87 -6.28 -18.91
C ASP A 52 39.21 -5.44 -17.79
N THR A 53 39.29 -4.11 -17.89
CA THR A 53 38.66 -3.19 -16.92
C THR A 53 37.13 -3.20 -17.01
N ARG A 54 36.56 -3.40 -18.21
CA ARG A 54 35.10 -3.56 -18.39
C ARG A 54 34.60 -4.88 -17.82
N GLN A 55 35.36 -5.96 -17.99
CA GLN A 55 35.00 -7.28 -17.46
C GLN A 55 35.07 -7.29 -15.92
N MET A 56 36.13 -6.74 -15.33
CA MET A 56 36.24 -6.58 -13.87
C MET A 56 35.10 -5.75 -13.27
N LYS A 57 34.69 -4.64 -13.91
CA LYS A 57 33.54 -3.83 -13.45
C LYS A 57 32.22 -4.58 -13.53
N ARG A 58 32.00 -5.42 -14.55
CA ARG A 58 30.80 -6.27 -14.67
C ARG A 58 30.76 -7.32 -13.57
N ASP A 59 31.88 -7.98 -13.30
CA ASP A 59 31.96 -9.01 -12.27
C ASP A 59 31.81 -8.44 -10.86
N ALA A 60 32.43 -7.29 -10.58
CA ALA A 60 32.24 -6.57 -9.32
C ALA A 60 30.77 -6.13 -9.11
N ARG A 61 30.09 -5.66 -10.16
CA ARG A 61 28.68 -5.30 -10.09
C ARG A 61 27.80 -6.53 -9.86
N LYS A 62 28.10 -7.65 -10.50
CA LYS A 62 27.37 -8.92 -10.31
C LYS A 62 27.55 -9.46 -8.89
N ALA A 63 28.76 -9.42 -8.36
CA ALA A 63 29.05 -9.81 -6.97
C ALA A 63 28.27 -8.95 -5.97
N ARG A 64 28.28 -7.61 -6.14
CA ARG A 64 27.52 -6.69 -5.28
C ARG A 64 26.00 -6.91 -5.35
N LEU A 65 25.48 -7.25 -6.53
CA LEU A 65 24.06 -7.58 -6.69
C LEU A 65 23.69 -8.88 -5.98
N LEU A 66 24.55 -9.90 -6.03
CA LEU A 66 24.34 -11.16 -5.31
C LEU A 66 24.37 -10.94 -3.79
N GLU A 67 25.35 -10.18 -3.29
CA GLU A 67 25.44 -9.82 -1.86
C GLU A 67 24.19 -9.06 -1.40
N LEU A 68 23.73 -8.08 -2.17
CA LEU A 68 22.54 -7.31 -1.86
C LEU A 68 21.26 -8.16 -1.90
N HIS A 69 21.17 -9.13 -2.81
CA HIS A 69 20.07 -10.08 -2.86
C HIS A 69 20.07 -10.99 -1.64
N GLU A 70 21.23 -11.49 -1.22
CA GLU A 70 21.39 -12.31 -0.02
C GLU A 70 21.04 -11.54 1.25
N GLN A 71 21.50 -10.29 1.37
CA GLN A 71 21.13 -9.40 2.48
C GLN A 71 19.62 -9.12 2.51
N ARG A 72 19.00 -8.86 1.35
CA ARG A 72 17.54 -8.65 1.27
C ARG A 72 16.77 -9.91 1.66
N LYS A 73 17.25 -11.09 1.26
CA LYS A 73 16.64 -12.36 1.65
C LYS A 73 16.75 -12.59 3.16
N ALA A 74 17.93 -12.40 3.75
CA ALA A 74 18.14 -12.51 5.19
C ALA A 74 17.23 -11.55 5.98
N ASN A 75 17.14 -10.28 5.55
CA ASN A 75 16.24 -9.30 6.17
C ASN A 75 14.76 -9.67 6.02
N ALA A 76 14.36 -10.24 4.88
CA ALA A 76 13.00 -10.71 4.65
C ALA A 76 12.65 -11.90 5.55
N ASP A 77 13.56 -12.85 5.72
CA ASP A 77 13.41 -14.01 6.59
C ASP A 77 13.34 -13.57 8.07
N GLU A 78 14.22 -12.68 8.51
CA GLU A 78 14.19 -12.12 9.87
C GLU A 78 12.88 -11.35 10.14
N ALA A 79 12.40 -10.57 9.17
CA ALA A 79 11.13 -9.88 9.28
C ALA A 79 9.94 -10.86 9.36
N ALA A 80 9.98 -11.95 8.59
CA ALA A 80 8.96 -12.99 8.63
C ALA A 80 8.94 -13.72 9.99
N GLU A 81 10.10 -14.04 10.56
CA GLU A 81 10.22 -14.63 11.89
C GLU A 81 9.67 -13.71 12.99
N LYS A 82 10.07 -12.43 12.99
CA LYS A 82 9.56 -11.43 13.95
C LYS A 82 8.04 -11.29 13.85
N ARG A 83 7.49 -11.28 12.63
CA ARG A 83 6.04 -11.24 12.40
C ARG A 83 5.34 -12.47 12.95
N ASN A 84 5.86 -13.67 12.70
CA ASN A 84 5.27 -14.92 13.21
C ASN A 84 5.33 -14.98 14.74
N ALA A 85 6.47 -14.64 15.35
CA ALA A 85 6.62 -14.57 16.80
C ALA A 85 5.65 -13.56 17.44
N PHE A 86 5.40 -12.43 16.79
CA PHE A 86 4.41 -11.46 17.23
C PHE A 86 2.98 -12.03 17.15
N ILE A 87 2.62 -12.66 16.04
CA ILE A 87 1.31 -13.29 15.86
C ILE A 87 1.05 -14.33 16.95
N ASP A 88 2.03 -15.16 17.26
CA ASP A 88 1.88 -16.20 18.29
C ASP A 88 1.77 -15.60 19.68
N ARG A 89 2.55 -14.55 20.01
CA ARG A 89 2.38 -13.80 21.26
C ARG A 89 0.97 -13.23 21.41
N VAL A 90 0.43 -12.65 20.33
CA VAL A 90 -0.94 -12.11 20.31
C VAL A 90 -1.98 -13.23 20.49
N LYS A 91 -1.81 -14.39 19.85
CA LYS A 91 -2.70 -15.55 20.04
C LYS A 91 -2.69 -16.02 21.49
N THR A 92 -1.51 -16.19 22.09
CA THR A 92 -1.37 -16.64 23.49
C THR A 92 -1.99 -15.63 24.46
N GLN A 93 -1.72 -14.34 24.29
CA GLN A 93 -2.37 -13.32 25.11
C GLN A 93 -3.90 -13.36 24.99
N ARG A 94 -4.41 -13.62 23.78
CA ARG A 94 -5.85 -13.73 23.52
C ARG A 94 -6.48 -14.97 24.17
N THR A 95 -5.81 -16.12 24.14
CA THR A 95 -6.31 -17.33 24.81
C THR A 95 -6.32 -17.12 26.32
N GLU A 96 -5.24 -16.59 26.90
CA GLU A 96 -5.16 -16.28 28.34
C GLU A 96 -6.23 -15.27 28.79
N THR A 97 -6.45 -14.20 28.00
CA THR A 97 -7.52 -13.24 28.33
C THR A 97 -8.91 -13.84 28.18
N ASN A 98 -9.14 -14.67 27.15
CA ASN A 98 -10.41 -15.37 27.01
C ASN A 98 -10.67 -16.32 28.20
N GLU A 99 -9.69 -17.10 28.62
CA GLU A 99 -9.79 -17.99 29.78
C GLU A 99 -10.03 -17.22 31.09
N ARG A 100 -9.35 -16.09 31.28
CA ARG A 100 -9.63 -15.19 32.42
C ARG A 100 -11.07 -14.69 32.39
N VAL A 101 -11.56 -14.29 31.22
CA VAL A 101 -12.94 -13.78 31.07
C VAL A 101 -13.97 -14.88 31.29
N THR A 102 -13.77 -16.09 30.75
CA THR A 102 -14.67 -17.24 30.99
C THR A 102 -14.68 -17.64 32.47
N GLY A 103 -13.51 -17.73 33.10
CA GLY A 103 -13.42 -18.06 34.53
C GLY A 103 -13.99 -16.95 35.44
N LEU A 104 -13.97 -15.68 35.04
CA LEU A 104 -14.69 -14.62 35.76
C LEU A 104 -16.21 -14.72 35.56
N ARG A 105 -16.66 -15.10 34.37
CA ARG A 105 -18.09 -15.31 34.05
C ARG A 105 -18.67 -16.47 34.84
N GLU A 106 -18.00 -17.63 34.85
CA GLU A 106 -18.42 -18.81 35.64
C GLU A 106 -18.51 -18.48 37.12
N ARG A 107 -17.50 -17.82 37.70
CA ARG A 107 -17.53 -17.36 39.10
C ARG A 107 -18.66 -16.36 39.39
N SER A 108 -19.11 -15.62 38.38
CA SER A 108 -20.22 -14.68 38.53
C SER A 108 -21.57 -15.39 38.48
N ILE A 109 -21.73 -16.38 37.59
CA ILE A 109 -22.92 -17.24 37.50
C ILE A 109 -23.07 -18.06 38.80
N GLU A 110 -22.00 -18.72 39.24
CA GLU A 110 -22.01 -19.51 40.48
C GLU A 110 -22.37 -18.66 41.71
N LYS A 111 -21.90 -17.40 41.77
CA LYS A 111 -22.29 -16.47 42.83
C LYS A 111 -23.76 -16.06 42.74
N GLY A 112 -24.32 -15.92 41.54
CA GLY A 112 -25.74 -15.66 41.32
C GLY A 112 -26.61 -16.83 41.77
N GLU A 113 -26.29 -18.04 41.32
CA GLU A 113 -27.00 -19.28 41.71
C GLU A 113 -26.93 -19.52 43.22
N LYS A 114 -25.80 -19.23 43.87
CA LYS A 114 -25.67 -19.28 45.34
C LYS A 114 -26.52 -18.23 46.07
N ILE A 115 -26.87 -17.11 45.44
CA ILE A 115 -27.76 -16.10 46.02
C ILE A 115 -29.21 -16.55 45.85
N ASP A 116 -29.58 -17.06 44.68
CA ASP A 116 -30.93 -17.56 44.41
C ASP A 116 -31.27 -18.77 45.30
N THR A 117 -30.38 -19.75 45.38
CA THR A 117 -30.55 -20.91 46.29
C THR A 117 -30.61 -20.53 47.78
N ARG A 118 -30.03 -19.40 48.18
CA ARG A 118 -30.19 -18.88 49.55
C ARG A 118 -31.56 -18.23 49.72
N LEU A 119 -32.01 -17.44 48.77
CA LEU A 119 -33.34 -16.80 48.80
C LEU A 119 -34.49 -17.81 48.91
N ASP A 120 -34.32 -19.01 48.36
CA ASP A 120 -35.31 -20.08 48.38
C ASP A 120 -35.31 -20.94 49.66
N ASN A 121 -34.37 -20.73 50.58
CA ASN A 121 -34.25 -21.54 51.80
C ASN A 121 -35.19 -21.03 52.91
N GLU A 122 -36.13 -21.86 53.38
CA GLU A 122 -37.19 -21.50 54.34
C GLU A 122 -36.71 -21.07 55.74
N ASN A 123 -35.43 -21.29 56.07
CA ASN A 123 -34.84 -20.93 57.37
C ASN A 123 -34.23 -19.51 57.42
N ILE A 124 -34.43 -18.69 56.39
CA ILE A 124 -33.93 -17.31 56.35
C ILE A 124 -34.90 -16.36 57.05
N THR A 125 -34.39 -15.56 57.99
CA THR A 125 -35.15 -14.47 58.63
C THR A 125 -35.50 -13.38 57.61
N ASP A 126 -36.66 -12.74 57.73
CA ASP A 126 -37.13 -11.71 56.79
C ASP A 126 -36.09 -10.59 56.51
N GLU A 127 -35.34 -10.16 57.53
CA GLU A 127 -34.26 -9.15 57.35
C GLU A 127 -33.14 -9.60 56.41
N GLN A 128 -32.81 -10.89 56.43
CA GLN A 128 -31.78 -11.47 55.55
C GLN A 128 -32.31 -11.61 54.12
N ARG A 129 -33.60 -11.93 53.96
CA ARG A 129 -34.27 -11.97 52.64
C ARG A 129 -34.26 -10.58 51.99
N GLU A 130 -34.67 -9.56 52.74
CA GLU A 130 -34.67 -8.17 52.25
C GLU A 130 -33.26 -7.69 51.85
N ARG A 131 -32.22 -8.06 52.62
CA ARG A 131 -30.82 -7.76 52.26
C ARG A 131 -30.38 -8.45 50.98
N LEU A 132 -30.77 -9.70 50.75
CA LEU A 132 -30.43 -10.45 49.55
C LEU A 132 -31.16 -9.91 48.31
N GLU A 133 -32.45 -9.58 48.42
CA GLU A 133 -33.23 -8.95 47.35
C GLU A 133 -32.64 -7.59 46.96
N LYS A 134 -32.31 -6.73 47.94
CA LYS A 134 -31.61 -5.46 47.68
C LYS A 134 -30.26 -5.66 47.00
N ARG A 135 -29.53 -6.73 47.35
CA ARG A 135 -28.24 -7.05 46.73
C ARG A 135 -28.41 -7.55 45.30
N LYS A 136 -29.42 -8.38 45.03
CA LYS A 136 -29.77 -8.87 43.70
C LYS A 136 -30.18 -7.71 42.79
N GLY A 137 -31.09 -6.85 43.25
CA GLY A 137 -31.50 -5.64 42.51
C GLY A 137 -30.32 -4.73 42.14
N LYS A 138 -29.39 -4.48 43.08
CA LYS A 138 -28.15 -3.71 42.81
C LYS A 138 -27.20 -4.40 41.84
N LEU A 139 -27.19 -5.73 41.78
CA LEU A 139 -26.37 -6.46 40.81
C LEU A 139 -26.98 -6.38 39.42
N ASP A 140 -28.28 -6.62 39.31
CA ASP A 140 -29.01 -6.54 38.04
C ASP A 140 -28.89 -5.14 37.43
N GLU A 141 -29.14 -4.09 38.23
CA GLU A 141 -28.96 -2.69 37.83
C GLU A 141 -27.54 -2.41 37.32
N LYS A 142 -26.50 -2.84 38.05
CA LYS A 142 -25.10 -2.71 37.59
C LYS A 142 -24.80 -3.50 36.32
N THR A 143 -25.44 -4.65 36.10
CA THR A 143 -25.23 -5.42 34.87
C THR A 143 -25.87 -4.73 33.68
N ASP A 144 -27.04 -4.13 33.84
CA ASP A 144 -27.74 -3.44 32.77
C ASP A 144 -27.05 -2.10 32.44
N GLU A 145 -26.61 -1.33 33.43
CA GLU A 145 -25.75 -0.16 33.24
C GLU A 145 -24.48 -0.51 32.46
N ARG A 146 -23.83 -1.63 32.80
CA ARG A 146 -22.61 -2.09 32.10
C ARG A 146 -22.91 -2.51 30.66
N LYS A 147 -24.03 -3.20 30.41
CA LYS A 147 -24.42 -3.57 29.04
C LYS A 147 -24.68 -2.32 28.20
N ALA A 148 -25.46 -1.38 28.72
CA ALA A 148 -25.75 -0.11 28.05
C ALA A 148 -24.45 0.67 27.75
N ALA A 149 -23.55 0.81 28.73
CA ALA A 149 -22.28 1.49 28.54
C ALA A 149 -21.35 0.76 27.53
N LEU A 150 -21.42 -0.57 27.44
CA LEU A 150 -20.68 -1.34 26.45
C LEU A 150 -21.24 -1.16 25.04
N GLU A 151 -22.56 -1.11 24.90
CA GLU A 151 -23.24 -0.86 23.63
C GLU A 151 -22.94 0.55 23.12
N GLU A 152 -23.02 1.57 23.98
CA GLU A 152 -22.66 2.95 23.64
C GLU A 152 -21.19 3.07 23.20
N LYS A 153 -20.26 2.45 23.97
CA LYS A 153 -18.83 2.41 23.60
C LYS A 153 -18.59 1.64 22.31
N LYS A 154 -19.43 0.67 21.97
CA LYS A 154 -19.32 -0.08 20.71
C LYS A 154 -19.78 0.79 19.56
N GLU A 155 -20.94 1.43 19.68
CA GLU A 155 -21.47 2.34 18.66
C GLU A 155 -20.50 3.48 18.38
N LYS A 156 -19.96 4.12 19.42
CA LYS A 156 -18.95 5.19 19.26
C LYS A 156 -17.70 4.71 18.54
N ARG A 157 -17.21 3.50 18.85
CA ARG A 157 -16.05 2.91 18.17
C ARG A 157 -16.34 2.57 16.71
N MET A 158 -17.55 2.10 16.41
CA MET A 158 -17.96 1.83 15.03
C MET A 158 -18.00 3.10 14.20
N LYS A 159 -18.64 4.17 14.71
CA LYS A 159 -18.67 5.49 14.04
C LYS A 159 -17.28 6.07 13.81
N GLN A 160 -16.40 5.98 14.81
CA GLN A 160 -15.02 6.43 14.66
C GLN A 160 -14.24 5.62 13.62
N LEU A 161 -14.54 4.33 13.49
CA LEU A 161 -13.89 3.48 12.49
C LEU A 161 -14.42 3.75 11.09
N GLU A 162 -15.73 3.94 10.94
CA GLU A 162 -16.39 4.41 9.71
C GLU A 162 -15.75 5.71 9.22
N GLU A 163 -15.65 6.71 10.09
CA GLU A 163 -15.05 8.01 9.75
C GLU A 163 -13.58 7.87 9.32
N ARG A 164 -12.80 7.04 10.02
CA ARG A 164 -11.39 6.78 9.66
C ARG A 164 -11.24 6.10 8.31
N ILE A 165 -12.11 5.13 8.02
CA ILE A 165 -12.11 4.41 6.74
C ILE A 165 -12.55 5.35 5.62
N GLY A 166 -13.61 6.13 5.82
CA GLY A 166 -14.07 7.15 4.88
C GLY A 166 -12.95 8.13 4.50
N LYS A 167 -12.32 8.76 5.49
CA LYS A 167 -11.16 9.67 5.28
C LYS A 167 -9.95 9.00 4.64
N PHE A 168 -9.81 7.68 4.79
CA PHE A 168 -8.74 6.95 4.13
C PHE A 168 -9.05 6.72 2.65
N ILE A 169 -10.28 6.33 2.33
CA ILE A 169 -10.78 6.15 0.96
C ILE A 169 -10.71 7.48 0.21
N GLU A 170 -11.18 8.57 0.82
CA GLU A 170 -11.13 9.93 0.26
C GLU A 170 -9.70 10.34 -0.13
N ARG A 171 -8.74 10.22 0.79
CA ARG A 171 -7.32 10.50 0.50
C ARG A 171 -6.73 9.66 -0.62
N ILE A 172 -7.24 8.44 -0.84
CA ILE A 172 -6.80 7.59 -1.95
C ILE A 172 -7.43 8.07 -3.27
N VAL A 173 -8.71 8.44 -3.25
CA VAL A 173 -9.41 9.02 -4.40
C VAL A 173 -8.68 10.27 -4.88
N ASP A 174 -8.35 11.21 -3.97
CA ASP A 174 -7.62 12.43 -4.30
C ASP A 174 -6.25 12.14 -4.96
N ARG A 175 -5.54 11.12 -4.48
CA ARG A 175 -4.25 10.71 -5.04
C ARG A 175 -4.39 10.14 -6.44
N PHE A 176 -5.43 9.35 -6.68
CA PHE A 176 -5.71 8.82 -8.01
C PHE A 176 -6.14 9.93 -8.97
N GLU A 177 -6.97 10.86 -8.53
CA GLU A 177 -7.34 12.02 -9.34
C GLU A 177 -6.11 12.85 -9.73
N ALA A 178 -5.24 13.14 -8.76
CA ALA A 178 -3.98 13.84 -9.02
C ALA A 178 -3.07 13.06 -10.00
N ALA A 179 -3.02 11.74 -9.90
CA ALA A 179 -2.26 10.89 -10.81
C ALA A 179 -2.84 10.90 -12.24
N ILE A 180 -4.17 10.83 -12.40
CA ILE A 180 -4.86 10.94 -13.69
C ILE A 180 -4.54 12.31 -14.32
N ASN A 181 -4.74 13.40 -13.58
CA ASN A 181 -4.46 14.77 -14.04
C ASN A 181 -2.98 14.94 -14.46
N ARG A 182 -2.05 14.26 -13.78
CA ARG A 182 -0.63 14.28 -14.16
C ARG A 182 -0.41 13.56 -15.49
N MET A 183 -1.02 12.40 -15.72
CA MET A 183 -0.90 11.66 -16.98
C MET A 183 -1.48 12.45 -18.15
N GLU A 184 -2.65 13.05 -17.98
CA GLU A 184 -3.30 13.91 -18.99
C GLU A 184 -2.39 15.09 -19.38
N LYS A 185 -1.80 15.81 -18.41
CA LYS A 185 -0.83 16.88 -18.68
C LYS A 185 0.44 16.41 -19.40
N ILE A 186 0.88 15.16 -19.17
CA ILE A 186 2.03 14.64 -19.92
C ILE A 186 1.60 14.28 -21.35
N ALA A 187 0.42 13.69 -21.51
CA ALA A 187 -0.17 13.38 -22.82
C ALA A 187 -0.30 14.64 -23.69
N GLU A 188 -0.85 15.74 -23.16
CA GLU A 188 -0.93 17.04 -23.86
C GLU A 188 0.45 17.55 -24.36
N ARG A 189 1.51 17.33 -23.57
CA ARG A 189 2.87 17.73 -23.98
C ARG A 189 3.50 16.78 -24.99
N VAL A 190 3.04 15.53 -25.07
CA VAL A 190 3.45 14.58 -26.10
C VAL A 190 2.71 14.89 -27.40
N ASP A 191 1.41 15.17 -27.30
CA ASP A 191 0.54 15.62 -28.40
C ASP A 191 1.13 16.85 -29.12
N SER A 192 1.43 17.91 -28.36
CA SER A 192 2.07 19.11 -28.93
C SER A 192 3.46 18.85 -29.56
N ARG A 193 4.17 17.78 -29.16
CA ARG A 193 5.42 17.37 -29.81
C ARG A 193 5.16 16.57 -31.09
N ILE A 194 4.12 15.74 -31.12
CA ILE A 194 3.66 15.03 -32.32
C ILE A 194 3.34 16.06 -33.40
N GLU A 195 2.50 17.07 -33.10
CA GLU A 195 2.14 18.14 -34.03
C GLU A 195 3.38 18.81 -34.65
N LYS A 196 4.36 19.19 -33.81
CA LYS A 196 5.60 19.82 -34.26
C LYS A 196 6.49 18.93 -35.13
N PHE A 197 6.39 17.60 -34.99
CA PHE A 197 7.11 16.66 -35.83
C PHE A 197 6.38 16.40 -37.15
N GLN A 198 5.05 16.37 -37.13
CA GLN A 198 4.24 16.32 -38.35
C GLN A 198 4.45 17.55 -39.24
N GLU A 199 4.55 18.75 -38.65
CA GLU A 199 4.90 19.98 -39.37
C GLU A 199 6.26 19.90 -40.09
N ARG A 200 7.16 19.01 -39.64
CA ARG A 200 8.47 18.75 -40.27
C ARG A 200 8.43 17.64 -41.31
N GLY A 201 7.28 17.00 -41.50
CA GLY A 201 7.12 15.86 -42.41
C GLY A 201 7.57 14.52 -41.85
N LEU A 202 7.75 14.41 -40.52
CA LEU A 202 8.07 13.14 -39.86
C LEU A 202 6.82 12.27 -39.73
N ASP A 203 6.95 10.95 -39.92
CA ASP A 203 5.88 10.00 -39.64
C ASP A 203 5.73 9.79 -38.13
N THR A 204 4.57 10.16 -37.59
CA THR A 204 4.23 10.06 -36.16
C THR A 204 3.12 9.06 -35.88
N THR A 205 2.72 8.24 -36.85
CA THR A 205 1.54 7.37 -36.77
C THR A 205 1.56 6.46 -35.52
N ASP A 206 2.70 5.82 -35.23
CA ASP A 206 2.83 4.93 -34.07
C ASP A 206 2.75 5.68 -32.73
N ALA A 207 3.25 6.92 -32.69
CA ALA A 207 3.22 7.76 -31.50
C ALA A 207 1.79 8.22 -31.18
N GLU A 208 1.01 8.59 -32.19
CA GLU A 208 -0.41 8.93 -32.07
C GLU A 208 -1.22 7.74 -31.57
N LEU A 209 -1.04 6.57 -32.19
CA LEU A 209 -1.75 5.36 -31.78
C LEU A 209 -1.46 4.97 -30.33
N ALA A 210 -0.21 5.14 -29.88
CA ALA A 210 0.15 4.94 -28.49
C ALA A 210 -0.45 6.02 -27.56
N LEU A 211 -0.54 7.27 -28.01
CA LEU A 211 -1.14 8.38 -27.25
C LEU A 211 -2.66 8.18 -27.07
N ASP A 212 -3.36 7.69 -28.08
CA ASP A 212 -4.79 7.33 -27.99
C ASP A 212 -5.05 6.31 -26.87
N ARG A 213 -4.15 5.32 -26.70
CA ARG A 213 -4.24 4.35 -25.60
C ARG A 213 -4.07 5.01 -24.24
N VAL A 214 -3.29 6.08 -24.13
CA VAL A 214 -3.19 6.87 -22.90
C VAL A 214 -4.54 7.47 -22.56
N TYR A 215 -5.19 8.15 -23.52
CA TYR A 215 -6.50 8.78 -23.32
C TYR A 215 -7.60 7.77 -22.97
N VAL A 216 -7.62 6.60 -23.61
CA VAL A 216 -8.56 5.52 -23.27
C VAL A 216 -8.32 5.04 -21.84
N ALA A 217 -7.07 4.77 -21.45
CA ALA A 217 -6.74 4.26 -20.12
C ALA A 217 -7.03 5.30 -19.01
N THR A 218 -6.69 6.59 -19.22
CA THR A 218 -7.02 7.66 -18.26
C THR A 218 -8.52 7.90 -18.18
N GLY A 219 -9.25 7.82 -19.30
CA GLY A 219 -10.70 7.88 -19.35
C GLY A 219 -11.37 6.77 -18.55
N ASN A 220 -10.91 5.52 -18.72
CA ASN A 220 -11.37 4.36 -17.94
C ASN A 220 -11.08 4.53 -16.45
N ALA A 221 -9.85 4.93 -16.08
CA ALA A 221 -9.49 5.19 -14.70
C ALA A 221 -10.40 6.24 -14.06
N ARG A 222 -10.68 7.33 -14.79
CA ARG A 222 -11.57 8.41 -14.35
C ARG A 222 -13.02 7.93 -14.20
N ALA A 223 -13.53 7.14 -15.14
CA ALA A 223 -14.87 6.57 -15.05
C ALA A 223 -15.04 5.66 -13.82
N ILE A 224 -14.04 4.80 -13.55
CA ILE A 224 -14.03 3.96 -12.34
C ILE A 224 -13.99 4.83 -11.08
N LEU A 225 -13.16 5.88 -11.07
CA LEU A 225 -13.01 6.79 -9.93
C LEU A 225 -14.32 7.54 -9.62
N ILE A 226 -15.02 8.05 -10.64
CA ILE A 226 -16.33 8.72 -10.49
C ILE A 226 -17.38 7.74 -9.93
N GLY A 227 -17.26 6.45 -10.26
CA GLY A 227 -18.11 5.40 -9.71
C GLY A 227 -17.88 5.09 -8.22
N VAL A 228 -16.83 5.63 -7.59
CA VAL A 228 -16.55 5.43 -6.16
C VAL A 228 -17.52 6.26 -5.33
N ASN A 229 -18.60 5.62 -4.86
CA ASN A 229 -19.49 6.20 -3.86
C ASN A 229 -19.04 5.78 -2.45
N ILE A 230 -18.36 6.68 -1.72
CA ILE A 230 -17.83 6.39 -0.38
C ILE A 230 -18.96 6.05 0.60
N ASP A 231 -20.04 6.84 0.59
CA ASP A 231 -21.18 6.60 1.47
C ASP A 231 -21.90 5.29 1.12
N GLY A 232 -22.02 5.00 -0.18
CA GLY A 232 -22.56 3.73 -0.68
C GLY A 232 -21.72 2.53 -0.22
N LEU A 233 -20.40 2.61 -0.35
CA LEU A 233 -19.48 1.56 0.11
C LEU A 233 -19.58 1.28 1.61
N LEU A 234 -19.79 2.33 2.41
CA LEU A 234 -19.95 2.20 3.87
C LEU A 234 -21.36 1.70 4.25
N ALA A 235 -22.40 2.08 3.51
CA ALA A 235 -23.79 1.75 3.82
C ALA A 235 -24.25 0.39 3.29
N GLU A 236 -23.74 -0.07 2.14
CA GLU A 236 -24.17 -1.31 1.48
C GLU A 236 -23.64 -2.58 2.15
N THR A 237 -22.66 -2.46 3.06
CA THR A 237 -21.99 -3.62 3.63
C THR A 237 -22.41 -3.90 5.06
N ASP A 238 -22.69 -5.17 5.34
CA ASP A 238 -22.98 -5.65 6.70
C ASP A 238 -21.78 -5.49 7.65
N SER A 239 -20.59 -5.25 7.10
CA SER A 239 -19.37 -5.04 7.86
C SER A 239 -18.38 -4.11 7.17
N LEU A 240 -17.71 -3.27 7.96
CA LEU A 240 -16.64 -2.36 7.51
C LEU A 240 -15.46 -3.09 6.83
N ARG A 241 -15.31 -4.39 7.11
CA ARG A 241 -14.30 -5.23 6.47
C ARG A 241 -14.63 -5.42 4.99
N ASP A 242 -15.89 -5.64 4.68
CA ASP A 242 -16.33 -5.88 3.31
C ASP A 242 -16.30 -4.56 2.52
N ALA A 243 -16.68 -3.43 3.12
CA ALA A 243 -16.50 -2.09 2.53
C ALA A 243 -15.04 -1.85 2.12
N SER A 244 -14.09 -2.12 3.03
CA SER A 244 -12.67 -1.95 2.76
C SER A 244 -12.15 -2.92 1.70
N ALA A 245 -12.65 -4.16 1.66
CA ALA A 245 -12.26 -5.13 0.65
C ALA A 245 -12.76 -4.72 -0.75
N ASN A 246 -14.00 -4.25 -0.85
CA ASN A 246 -14.59 -3.75 -2.09
C ASN A 246 -13.83 -2.51 -2.60
N ALA A 247 -13.57 -1.54 -1.72
CA ALA A 247 -12.76 -0.36 -2.06
C ALA A 247 -11.38 -0.76 -2.61
N LYS A 248 -10.74 -1.78 -2.01
CA LYS A 248 -9.44 -2.28 -2.49
C LYS A 248 -9.50 -2.84 -3.91
N VAL A 249 -10.54 -3.60 -4.25
CA VAL A 249 -10.73 -4.13 -5.61
C VAL A 249 -10.84 -2.97 -6.61
N ILE A 250 -11.65 -1.96 -6.29
CA ILE A 250 -11.80 -0.78 -7.15
C ILE A 250 -10.45 -0.06 -7.34
N PHE A 251 -9.68 0.13 -6.26
CA PHE A 251 -8.38 0.78 -6.32
C PHE A 251 -7.33 -0.01 -7.12
N GLU A 252 -7.33 -1.34 -7.08
CA GLU A 252 -6.44 -2.13 -7.93
C GLU A 252 -6.81 -2.01 -9.42
N ASN A 253 -8.09 -1.87 -9.76
CA ASN A 253 -8.52 -1.62 -11.14
C ASN A 253 -8.05 -0.24 -11.64
N ILE A 254 -8.24 0.82 -10.85
CA ILE A 254 -7.75 2.17 -11.20
C ILE A 254 -6.22 2.16 -11.39
N LYS A 255 -5.51 1.47 -10.49
CA LYS A 255 -4.05 1.33 -10.56
C LYS A 255 -3.60 0.55 -11.80
N ALA A 256 -4.35 -0.47 -12.23
CA ALA A 256 -4.07 -1.19 -13.47
C ALA A 256 -4.20 -0.26 -14.68
N GLU A 257 -5.29 0.51 -14.76
CA GLU A 257 -5.48 1.50 -15.84
C GLU A 257 -4.38 2.57 -15.86
N LEU A 258 -3.97 3.09 -14.68
CA LEU A 258 -2.88 4.06 -14.60
C LEU A 258 -1.52 3.49 -15.04
N LYS A 259 -1.27 2.19 -14.81
CA LYS A 259 -0.07 1.53 -15.34
C LYS A 259 -0.14 1.39 -16.86
N ASN A 260 -1.30 1.04 -17.40
CA ASN A 260 -1.52 0.96 -18.84
C ASN A 260 -1.27 2.32 -19.51
N ALA A 261 -1.82 3.40 -18.94
CA ALA A 261 -1.58 4.77 -19.39
C ALA A 261 -0.09 5.13 -19.37
N HIS A 262 0.62 4.81 -18.29
CA HIS A 262 2.06 5.10 -18.19
C HIS A 262 2.89 4.31 -19.21
N THR A 263 2.60 3.03 -19.43
CA THR A 263 3.29 2.21 -20.44
C THR A 263 3.05 2.77 -21.83
N ALA A 264 1.79 3.04 -22.20
CA ALA A 264 1.44 3.63 -23.49
C ALA A 264 2.11 4.99 -23.72
N LEU A 265 2.24 5.82 -22.69
CA LEU A 265 2.95 7.09 -22.75
C LEU A 265 4.45 6.90 -23.04
N ARG A 266 5.08 5.88 -22.43
CA ARG A 266 6.47 5.53 -22.72
C ARG A 266 6.61 5.05 -24.15
N ASP A 267 5.70 4.22 -24.64
CA ASP A 267 5.71 3.70 -26.00
C ASP A 267 5.58 4.84 -27.02
N SER A 268 4.68 5.80 -26.79
CA SER A 268 4.53 7.00 -27.61
C SER A 268 5.83 7.82 -27.68
N VAL A 269 6.51 8.02 -26.55
CA VAL A 269 7.81 8.72 -26.51
C VAL A 269 8.92 7.93 -27.23
N VAL A 270 8.92 6.61 -27.14
CA VAL A 270 9.89 5.76 -27.86
C VAL A 270 9.65 5.82 -29.37
N ALA A 271 8.39 5.73 -29.80
CA ALA A 271 8.01 5.89 -31.21
C ALA A 271 8.44 7.25 -31.76
N LEU A 272 8.18 8.34 -31.03
CA LEU A 272 8.65 9.67 -31.44
C LEU A 272 10.16 9.78 -31.59
N LYS A 273 10.93 9.12 -30.71
CA LYS A 273 12.40 9.10 -30.82
C LYS A 273 12.86 8.32 -32.05
N ALA A 274 12.20 7.22 -32.37
CA ALA A 274 12.51 6.43 -33.55
C ALA A 274 12.29 7.24 -34.84
N SER A 275 11.16 7.94 -34.95
CA SER A 275 10.85 8.80 -36.10
C SER A 275 11.91 9.89 -36.34
N VAL A 276 12.49 10.45 -35.28
CA VAL A 276 13.55 11.46 -35.38
C VAL A 276 14.89 10.85 -35.80
N GLN A 277 15.18 9.61 -35.40
CA GLN A 277 16.45 8.95 -35.76
C GLN A 277 16.48 8.53 -37.23
N THR A 278 15.33 8.13 -37.80
CA THR A 278 15.23 7.71 -39.20
C THR A 278 15.35 8.86 -40.20
N ASP A 279 15.01 10.09 -39.79
CA ASP A 279 15.07 11.28 -40.64
C ASP A 279 16.44 11.97 -40.63
N LYS A 280 17.31 11.60 -39.69
CA LYS A 280 18.68 12.12 -39.69
C LYS A 280 19.34 11.59 -40.96
N PRO A 281 19.71 12.44 -41.94
CA PRO A 281 20.39 11.97 -43.13
C PRO A 281 21.63 11.23 -42.63
N THR A 282 21.79 9.99 -43.06
CA THR A 282 23.05 9.26 -42.96
C THR A 282 24.04 10.07 -43.77
N ASP A 283 24.67 11.03 -43.08
CA ASP A 283 25.79 11.78 -43.57
C ASP A 283 26.95 10.78 -43.62
N ASP A 284 27.04 10.09 -44.76
CA ASP A 284 28.11 9.15 -45.14
C ASP A 284 29.46 9.89 -45.34
N SER A 285 29.73 10.92 -44.54
CA SER A 285 30.96 11.72 -44.60
C SER A 285 31.69 11.80 -43.26
N ASP A 286 32.12 10.64 -42.76
CA ASP A 286 33.33 10.58 -41.94
C ASP A 286 34.44 9.91 -42.77
N GLU A 287 34.96 10.70 -43.72
CA GLU A 287 36.40 10.71 -43.97
C GLU A 287 37.08 11.18 -42.67
N ASP A 288 37.69 10.22 -41.99
CA ASP A 288 39.06 10.30 -41.48
C ASP A 288 39.64 11.73 -41.42
N ASP A 289 39.55 12.37 -40.25
CA ASP A 289 40.62 13.25 -39.82
C ASP A 289 40.77 13.12 -38.30
N GLY A 290 41.63 12.18 -37.92
CA GLY A 290 42.23 12.15 -36.61
C GLY A 290 42.99 13.46 -36.38
N ALA A 291 42.45 14.30 -35.52
CA ALA A 291 43.21 15.34 -34.87
C ALA A 291 43.03 15.16 -33.37
N ASP A 292 44.07 14.57 -32.78
CA ASP A 292 44.47 14.75 -31.40
C ASP A 292 44.15 16.16 -30.91
N GLU A 293 43.42 16.28 -29.81
CA GLU A 293 43.64 17.38 -28.88
C GLU A 293 43.39 16.85 -27.46
N ASP A 294 44.50 16.40 -26.89
CA ASP A 294 44.77 16.39 -25.46
C ASP A 294 44.12 17.60 -24.80
N ASN A 295 43.07 17.39 -24.02
CA ASN A 295 42.65 18.39 -23.04
C ASN A 295 42.71 17.76 -21.66
N ASP A 296 43.90 17.96 -21.11
CA ASP A 296 44.30 17.83 -19.73
C ASP A 296 43.21 18.37 -18.77
N ASP A 297 42.93 17.55 -17.76
CA ASP A 297 43.13 17.94 -16.36
C ASP A 297 42.56 19.32 -15.96
N ASP A 298 41.27 19.36 -15.64
CA ASP A 298 40.75 20.35 -14.68
C ASP A 298 40.05 19.64 -13.54
N ALA A 299 40.85 19.41 -12.50
CA ALA A 299 40.44 19.02 -11.17
C ALA A 299 39.53 20.11 -10.57
N VAL A 300 38.23 19.85 -10.52
CA VAL A 300 37.30 20.66 -9.74
C VAL A 300 37.46 20.27 -8.27
N GLU A 301 38.17 21.09 -7.52
CA GLU A 301 38.19 21.08 -6.06
C GLU A 301 36.76 21.30 -5.55
N ASP A 302 36.21 20.28 -4.88
CA ASP A 302 34.92 20.34 -4.20
C ASP A 302 35.13 21.13 -2.89
N GLU A 303 34.94 22.45 -2.96
CA GLU A 303 34.89 23.33 -1.79
C GLU A 303 33.73 22.92 -0.88
N ASN A 304 34.10 22.33 0.25
CA ASN A 304 33.21 22.12 1.40
C ASN A 304 32.70 23.48 1.91
N GLY A 305 31.53 23.89 1.43
CA GLY A 305 30.72 24.95 2.01
C GLY A 305 29.89 24.41 3.17
N ASP A 306 30.50 24.30 4.35
CA ASP A 306 29.80 24.22 5.63
C ASP A 306 29.05 25.54 5.87
N GLU A 307 27.79 25.62 5.43
CA GLU A 307 26.88 26.68 5.90
C GLU A 307 26.14 26.21 7.16
N ASP A 308 26.83 26.44 8.29
CA ASP A 308 26.23 26.68 9.60
C ASP A 308 25.18 27.80 9.48
N ASN A 309 23.90 27.43 9.35
CA ASN A 309 22.80 28.34 9.68
C ASN A 309 22.22 27.97 11.06
N ASN A 310 22.98 28.48 12.02
CA ASN A 310 22.58 28.90 13.35
C ASN A 310 21.37 29.87 13.34
N GLU A 311 20.67 29.89 14.46
CA GLU A 311 19.79 30.96 14.99
C GLU A 311 18.34 31.15 14.47
N GLY A 312 17.42 31.21 15.45
CA GLY A 312 16.18 31.99 15.36
C GLY A 312 14.94 31.29 15.91
N ASP A 313 14.81 31.14 17.24
CA ASP A 313 13.89 31.94 18.09
C ASP A 313 12.40 31.94 17.69
N ASN A 314 11.61 31.07 18.35
CA ASN A 314 10.47 31.41 19.25
C ASN A 314 9.68 30.15 19.67
#